data_AF-A0A1V4IM30-F1
#
_entry.id   AF-A0A1V4IM30-F1
#
_cell.length_a   1.000
_cell.length_b   1.000
_cell.length_c   1.000
_cell.angle_alpha   90.00
_cell.angle_beta   90.00
_cell.angle_gamma   90.00
#
_symmetry.space_group_name_H-M   'P 1'
#
loop_
_entity.id
_entity.type
_entity.pdbx_description
1 polymer ?
#
loop_
_entity_poly.entity_id
_entity_poly.type
_entity_poly.pdbx_seq_one_letter_code
_entity_poly.pdbx_strand_id
1 'polypeptide(L)'
;MDNSTLREKLLQYKNLTEELTTAVNNEQPDAIDSLFQKRQYIIDEIDALGYDGDEFRKIAEEFQLLNKSKQLEDAIYKKKDEMRENLRKLKERKVANKSYYNSSNSIKSFFNTRI
;
A
#
# COMPACT_ATOMS: atom_id res chain seq x y z
N MET A 1 8.64 -19.82 -30.50
CA MET A 1 8.89 -19.17 -29.21
C MET A 1 8.32 -20.10 -28.14
N ASP A 2 9.08 -20.38 -27.08
CA ASP A 2 8.67 -21.38 -26.09
C ASP A 2 7.63 -20.80 -25.12
N ASN A 3 6.44 -21.40 -25.12
CA ASN A 3 5.34 -21.09 -24.20
C ASN A 3 5.74 -21.17 -22.72
N SER A 4 6.85 -21.87 -22.40
CA SER A 4 7.42 -21.93 -21.04
C SER A 4 7.83 -20.55 -20.53
N THR A 5 8.40 -19.69 -21.39
CA THR A 5 8.97 -18.40 -20.98
C THR A 5 7.89 -17.41 -20.55
N LEU A 6 6.77 -17.32 -21.29
CA LEU A 6 5.65 -16.46 -20.93
C LEU A 6 5.04 -16.89 -19.58
N ARG A 7 4.80 -18.20 -19.42
CA ARG A 7 4.22 -18.75 -18.21
C ARG A 7 5.11 -18.51 -16.98
N GLU A 8 6.42 -18.68 -17.13
CA GLU A 8 7.38 -18.38 -16.08
C GLU A 8 7.36 -16.92 -15.67
N LYS A 9 7.35 -15.99 -16.63
CA LYS A 9 7.30 -14.54 -16.33
C LYS A 9 5.98 -14.14 -15.67
N LEU A 10 4.85 -14.67 -16.12
CA LEU A 10 3.55 -14.44 -15.48
C LEU A 10 3.47 -15.02 -14.06
N LEU A 11 4.14 -16.15 -13.82
CA LEU A 11 4.27 -16.71 -12.47
C LEU A 11 5.14 -15.83 -11.57
N GLN A 12 6.26 -15.31 -12.08
CA GLN A 12 7.11 -14.36 -11.35
C GLN A 12 6.34 -13.08 -11.01
N TYR A 13 5.59 -12.54 -11.97
CA TYR A 13 4.71 -11.39 -11.76
C TYR A 13 3.69 -11.65 -10.65
N LYS A 14 3.04 -12.83 -10.67
CA LYS A 14 2.09 -13.24 -9.62
C LYS A 14 2.76 -13.26 -8.25
N ASN A 15 3.90 -13.92 -8.13
CA ASN A 15 4.61 -14.08 -6.87
C ASN A 15 5.04 -12.73 -6.31
N LEU A 16 5.58 -11.83 -7.15
CA LEU A 16 5.94 -10.47 -6.74
C LEU A 16 4.71 -9.66 -6.29
N THR A 17 3.56 -9.85 -6.96
CA THR A 17 2.31 -9.18 -6.58
C THR A 17 1.81 -9.66 -5.21
N GLU A 18 1.92 -10.96 -4.92
CA GLU A 18 1.57 -11.52 -3.60
C GLU A 18 2.55 -11.08 -2.49
N GLU A 19 3.84 -11.06 -2.79
CA GLU A 19 4.89 -10.58 -1.87
C GLU A 19 4.69 -9.09 -1.54
N LEU A 20 4.43 -8.27 -2.55
CA LEU A 20 4.15 -6.84 -2.39
C LEU A 20 2.87 -6.62 -1.57
N THR A 21 1.81 -7.40 -1.82
CA THR A 21 0.57 -7.33 -1.03
C THR A 21 0.86 -7.64 0.45
N THR A 22 1.70 -8.64 0.70
CA THR A 22 2.14 -9.01 2.06
C THR A 22 2.96 -7.91 2.71
N ALA A 23 3.93 -7.32 1.99
CA ALA A 23 4.75 -6.21 2.47
C ALA A 23 3.91 -4.96 2.82
N VAL A 24 2.91 -4.64 2.00
CA VAL A 24 1.96 -3.54 2.25
C VAL A 24 1.14 -3.81 3.51
N ASN A 25 0.60 -5.02 3.67
CA ASN A 25 -0.21 -5.37 4.83
C ASN A 25 0.59 -5.38 6.14
N ASN A 26 1.86 -5.81 6.08
CA ASN A 26 2.75 -5.93 7.22
C ASN A 26 3.54 -4.65 7.52
N GLU A 27 3.28 -3.54 6.82
CA GLU A 27 3.96 -2.25 7.00
C GLU A 27 5.50 -2.38 6.94
N GLN A 28 6.01 -3.06 5.91
CA GLN A 28 7.45 -3.21 5.64
C GLN A 28 7.89 -2.24 4.52
N PRO A 29 8.01 -0.92 4.78
CA PRO A 29 8.22 0.08 3.74
C PRO A 29 9.51 -0.11 2.96
N ASP A 30 10.57 -0.60 3.61
CA ASP A 30 11.89 -0.77 2.99
C ASP A 30 11.89 -1.76 1.81
N ALA A 31 10.95 -2.72 1.80
CA ALA A 31 10.84 -3.71 0.74
C ALA A 31 9.94 -3.26 -0.42
N ILE A 32 8.98 -2.36 -0.17
CA ILE A 32 7.90 -2.01 -1.11
C ILE A 32 8.44 -1.43 -2.42
N ASP A 33 9.34 -0.45 -2.36
CA ASP A 33 9.89 0.20 -3.56
C ASP A 33 10.65 -0.79 -4.43
N SER A 34 11.46 -1.66 -3.81
CA SER A 34 12.22 -2.69 -4.52
C SER A 34 11.32 -3.71 -5.21
N LEU A 35 10.20 -4.08 -4.57
CA LEU A 35 9.22 -5.02 -5.12
C LEU A 35 8.43 -4.41 -6.28
N PHE A 36 8.07 -3.13 -6.20
CA PHE A 36 7.46 -2.41 -7.33
C PHE A 36 8.41 -2.35 -8.53
N GLN A 37 9.69 -2.03 -8.32
CA GLN A 37 10.68 -1.98 -9.41
C GLN A 37 10.86 -3.34 -10.06
N LYS A 38 11.01 -4.42 -9.27
CA LYS A 38 11.10 -5.79 -9.80
C LYS A 38 9.84 -6.16 -10.58
N ARG A 39 8.66 -5.81 -10.06
CA ARG A 39 7.38 -6.09 -10.74
C ARG A 39 7.30 -5.36 -12.09
N GLN A 40 7.73 -4.09 -12.17
CA GLN A 40 7.76 -3.35 -13.43
C GLN A 40 8.72 -3.98 -14.42
N TYR A 41 9.92 -4.36 -13.97
CA TYR A 41 10.90 -5.05 -14.82
C TYR A 41 10.34 -6.33 -15.45
N ILE A 42 9.59 -7.14 -14.69
CA ILE A 42 8.92 -8.33 -15.24
C ILE A 42 7.86 -7.96 -16.28
N ILE A 43 7.09 -6.87 -16.08
CA ILE A 43 6.11 -6.40 -17.07
C ILE A 43 6.83 -6.04 -18.37
N ASP A 44 7.92 -5.28 -18.28
CA ASP A 44 8.69 -4.85 -19.44
C ASP A 44 9.27 -6.06 -20.20
N GLU A 45 9.73 -7.09 -19.48
CA GLU A 45 10.18 -8.34 -20.08
C GLU A 45 9.03 -9.09 -20.77
N ILE A 46 7.84 -9.14 -20.18
CA ILE A 46 6.66 -9.78 -20.78
C ILE A 46 6.27 -9.07 -22.08
N ASP A 47 6.22 -7.74 -22.06
CA ASP A 47 5.86 -6.94 -23.24
C ASP A 47 6.85 -7.14 -24.40
N ALA A 48 8.12 -7.44 -24.10
CA ALA A 48 9.14 -7.74 -25.09
C ALA A 48 9.07 -9.17 -25.67
N LEU A 49 8.30 -10.11 -25.06
CA LEU A 49 8.29 -11.52 -25.48
C LEU A 49 7.55 -11.77 -26.80
N GLY A 50 6.74 -10.84 -27.30
CA GLY A 50 5.97 -11.03 -28.53
C GLY A 50 5.02 -12.24 -28.45
N TYR A 51 4.19 -12.27 -27.41
CA TYR A 51 3.25 -13.37 -27.13
C TYR A 51 1.92 -13.26 -27.89
N ASP A 52 1.20 -14.39 -27.98
CA ASP A 52 -0.18 -14.41 -28.45
C ASP A 52 -1.16 -13.99 -27.34
N GLY A 53 -2.14 -13.16 -27.68
CA GLY A 53 -3.08 -12.59 -26.73
C GLY A 53 -3.99 -13.62 -26.06
N ASP A 54 -4.40 -14.66 -26.78
CA ASP A 54 -5.24 -15.72 -26.23
C ASP A 54 -4.44 -16.62 -25.28
N GLU A 55 -3.16 -16.87 -25.59
CA GLU A 55 -2.25 -17.58 -24.70
C GLU A 55 -2.05 -16.84 -23.38
N PHE A 56 -1.71 -15.54 -23.45
CA PHE A 56 -1.59 -14.69 -22.26
C PHE A 56 -2.85 -14.77 -21.41
N ARG A 57 -4.02 -14.62 -22.05
CA ARG A 57 -5.31 -14.63 -21.35
C ARG A 57 -5.54 -15.92 -20.58
N LYS A 58 -5.28 -17.08 -21.19
CA LYS A 58 -5.43 -18.38 -20.53
C LYS A 58 -4.56 -18.49 -19.28
N ILE A 59 -3.28 -18.14 -19.39
CA ILE A 59 -2.35 -18.20 -18.26
C ILE A 59 -2.73 -17.17 -17.18
N ALA A 60 -3.15 -15.97 -17.59
CA ALA A 60 -3.56 -14.92 -16.67
C ALA A 60 -4.83 -15.29 -15.88
N GLU A 61 -5.78 -15.98 -16.53
CA GLU A 61 -6.97 -16.53 -15.89
C GLU A 61 -6.61 -17.69 -14.95
N GLU A 62 -5.76 -18.63 -15.38
CA GLU A 62 -5.24 -19.74 -14.56
C GLU A 62 -4.58 -19.21 -13.28
N PHE A 63 -3.73 -18.20 -13.40
CA PHE A 63 -3.02 -17.58 -12.29
C PHE A 63 -3.85 -16.55 -11.52
N GLN A 64 -5.07 -16.26 -12.00
CA GLN A 64 -5.98 -15.27 -11.43
C GLN A 64 -5.33 -13.89 -11.25
N LEU A 65 -4.51 -13.46 -12.21
CA LEU A 65 -3.67 -12.27 -12.09
C LEU A 65 -4.49 -11.00 -11.81
N LEU A 66 -5.67 -10.89 -12.41
CA LEU A 66 -6.59 -9.77 -12.17
C LEU A 66 -7.04 -9.71 -10.71
N ASN A 67 -7.36 -10.86 -10.10
CA ASN A 67 -7.75 -10.92 -8.70
C ASN A 67 -6.58 -10.52 -7.80
N LYS A 68 -5.38 -11.04 -8.06
CA LYS A 68 -4.16 -10.69 -7.31
C LYS A 68 -3.83 -9.21 -7.41
N SER A 69 -3.95 -8.60 -8.58
CA SER A 69 -3.74 -7.17 -8.76
C SER A 69 -4.78 -6.35 -7.98
N LYS A 70 -6.04 -6.77 -7.97
CA LYS A 70 -7.09 -6.11 -7.19
C LYS A 70 -6.85 -6.22 -5.69
N GLN A 71 -6.42 -7.38 -5.19
CA GLN A 71 -6.06 -7.58 -3.78
C GLN A 71 -4.94 -6.63 -3.34
N LEU A 72 -3.92 -6.44 -4.19
CA LEU A 72 -2.86 -5.47 -3.94
C LEU A 72 -3.40 -4.04 -3.88
N GLU A 73 -4.22 -3.65 -4.85
CA GLU A 73 -4.83 -2.32 -4.91
C GLU A 73 -5.68 -2.03 -3.66
N ASP A 74 -6.53 -2.97 -3.26
CA ASP A 74 -7.36 -2.87 -2.06
C ASP A 74 -6.49 -2.74 -0.79
N ALA A 75 -5.39 -3.49 -0.68
CA ALA A 75 -4.45 -3.38 0.43
C ALA A 75 -3.80 -2.00 0.53
N ILE A 76 -3.38 -1.43 -0.60
CA ILE A 76 -2.80 -0.08 -0.68
C ILE A 76 -3.83 0.98 -0.26
N TYR A 77 -5.05 0.91 -0.78
CA TYR A 77 -6.10 1.86 -0.41
C TYR A 77 -6.44 1.80 1.06
N LYS A 78 -6.60 0.57 1.60
CA LYS A 78 -6.87 0.36 3.02
C LYS A 78 -5.77 0.99 3.88
N LYS A 79 -4.49 0.76 3.56
CA LYS A 79 -3.39 1.37 4.31
C LYS A 79 -3.35 2.89 4.20
N LYS A 80 -3.64 3.45 3.03
CA LYS A 80 -3.74 4.90 2.85
C LYS A 80 -4.83 5.51 3.73
N ASP A 81 -5.98 4.87 3.83
CA ASP A 81 -7.10 5.35 4.64
C ASP A 81 -6.84 5.17 6.15
N GLU A 82 -6.19 4.09 6.57
CA GLU A 82 -5.70 3.90 7.95
C GLU A 82 -4.75 5.04 8.36
N MET A 83 -3.80 5.41 7.51
CA MET A 83 -2.88 6.52 7.77
C MET A 83 -3.60 7.86 7.91
N ARG A 84 -4.57 8.15 7.03
CA ARG A 84 -5.38 9.38 7.08
C ARG A 84 -6.16 9.47 8.39
N GLU A 85 -6.76 8.36 8.82
CA GLU A 85 -7.52 8.31 10.06
C GLU A 85 -6.62 8.50 11.29
N ASN A 86 -5.43 7.91 11.29
CA ASN A 86 -4.44 8.10 12.35
C ASN A 86 -3.98 9.57 12.44
N LEU A 87 -3.76 10.23 11.31
CA LEU A 87 -3.44 11.66 11.26
C LEU A 87 -4.58 12.53 11.80
N ARG A 88 -5.82 12.20 11.45
CA ARG A 88 -7.03 12.89 11.95
C ARG A 88 -7.11 12.78 13.48
N LYS A 89 -7.01 11.57 14.03
CA LYS A 89 -6.99 11.32 15.48
C LYS A 89 -5.84 12.05 16.18
N LEU A 90 -4.65 12.08 15.59
CA LEU A 90 -3.50 12.81 16.15
C LEU A 90 -3.77 14.32 16.22
N LYS A 91 -4.38 14.90 15.17
CA LYS A 91 -4.77 16.30 15.14
C LYS A 91 -5.81 16.62 16.20
N GLU A 92 -6.84 15.79 16.33
CA GLU A 92 -7.88 15.94 17.37
C GLU A 92 -7.28 15.89 18.78
N ARG A 93 -6.39 14.93 19.07
CA ARG A 93 -5.67 14.85 20.34
C ARG A 93 -4.83 16.09 20.63
N LYS A 94 -4.13 16.64 19.62
CA LYS A 94 -3.36 17.89 19.78
C LYS A 94 -4.27 19.08 20.10
N VAL A 95 -5.42 19.20 19.43
CA VAL A 95 -6.39 20.26 19.70
C VAL A 95 -6.96 20.14 21.10
N ALA A 96 -7.34 18.92 21.52
CA ALA A 96 -7.83 18.66 22.88
C ALA A 96 -6.78 19.03 23.93
N ASN A 97 -5.54 18.55 23.80
CA ASN A 97 -4.45 18.89 24.73
C ASN A 97 -4.19 20.41 24.80
N LYS A 98 -4.24 21.12 23.66
CA LYS A 98 -4.11 22.58 23.64
C LYS A 98 -5.28 23.28 24.36
N SER A 99 -6.50 22.77 24.18
CA SER A 99 -7.70 23.29 24.84
C SER A 99 -7.64 23.13 26.36
N TYR A 100 -7.27 21.93 26.85
CA TYR A 100 -7.07 21.66 28.28
C TYR A 100 -5.93 22.48 28.89
N TYR A 101 -4.81 22.67 28.18
CA TYR A 101 -3.72 23.53 28.65
C TYR A 101 -4.15 25.00 28.75
N ASN A 102 -4.85 25.51 27.74
CA ASN A 102 -5.35 26.89 27.74
C ASN A 102 -6.42 27.13 28.83
N SER A 103 -7.29 26.15 29.10
CA SER A 103 -8.27 26.26 30.20
C SER A 103 -7.61 26.16 31.58
N SER A 104 -6.57 25.35 31.74
CA SER A 104 -5.77 25.31 32.98
C SER A 104 -5.04 26.64 33.25
N ASN A 105 -4.48 27.27 32.21
CA ASN A 105 -3.80 28.56 32.35
C ASN A 105 -4.78 29.72 32.57
N SER A 106 -5.97 29.71 31.97
CA SER A 106 -6.99 30.71 32.27
C SER A 106 -7.45 30.60 33.72
N ILE A 107 -7.68 29.38 34.23
CA ILE A 107 -8.01 29.13 35.65
C ILE A 107 -6.89 29.63 36.58
N LYS A 108 -5.61 29.36 36.27
CA LYS A 108 -4.48 29.91 37.05
C LYS A 108 -4.43 31.43 37.04
N SER A 109 -4.78 32.08 35.94
CA SER A 109 -4.85 33.55 35.85
C SER A 109 -5.93 34.13 36.78
N PHE A 110 -7.08 33.45 36.96
CA PHE A 110 -8.13 33.92 37.87
C PHE A 110 -7.74 33.81 39.35
N PHE A 111 -7.00 32.77 39.73
CA PHE A 111 -6.55 32.57 41.12
C PHE A 111 -5.32 33.42 41.50
N ASN A 112 -4.61 34.04 40.54
CA ASN A 112 -3.46 34.89 40.82
C ASN A 112 -3.78 36.40 40.90
N THR A 113 -5.06 36.77 40.86
CA THR A 113 -5.51 38.19 40.86
C THR A 113 -6.30 38.61 42.11
N ARG A 114 -6.05 38.02 43.29
CA ARG A 114 -6.54 38.58 44.55
C ARG A 114 -5.45 38.62 45.62
N ILE A 115 -5.07 39.87 45.91
CA ILE A 115 -4.63 40.50 47.19
C ILE A 115 -3.47 39.83 47.93
#